data_AF-A0A3M1T1L8-F1
#
_entry.id   AF-A0A3M1T1L8-F1
#
_cell.length_a   1.000
_cell.length_b   1.000
_cell.length_c   1.000
_cell.angle_alpha   90.00
_cell.angle_beta   90.00
_cell.angle_gamma   90.00
#
_symmetry.space_group_name_H-M   'P 1'
#
loop_
_entity.id
_entity.type
_entity.pdbx_description
1 polymer ?
#
loop_
_entity_poly.entity_id
_entity_poly.type
_entity_poly.pdbx_seq_one_letter_code
_entity_poly.pdbx_strand_id
1 'polypeptide(L)'
;RSEAMGPRQPPFTNQVVQVETTLAPLALLDRMQAVERRLGRRRHRRRWAPRTLDLDLLTYEACTLRHPRLVLPHPGLERAYLAPLLEACGLPAPARDHRRGSVPGSLAPHGGRQP
;
A
#
# COMPACT_ATOMS: atom_id res chain seq x y z
N ARG A 1 17.12 3.75 5.81
CA ARG A 1 17.33 2.31 5.50
C ARG A 1 16.51 1.50 6.49
N SER A 2 15.87 0.41 6.08
CA SER A 2 15.10 -0.45 7.00
C SER A 2 15.58 -1.90 6.94
N GLU A 3 15.43 -2.62 8.04
CA GLU A 3 15.66 -4.06 8.05
C GLU A 3 14.69 -4.77 7.09
N ALA A 4 15.15 -5.88 6.55
CA ALA A 4 14.37 -6.69 5.66
C ALA A 4 13.43 -7.61 6.44
N MET A 5 12.15 -7.63 6.06
CA MET A 5 11.22 -8.65 6.52
C MET A 5 11.60 -9.99 5.87
N GLY A 6 12.00 -10.98 6.67
CA GLY A 6 12.31 -12.33 6.18
C GLY A 6 13.78 -12.76 6.31
N PRO A 7 14.29 -13.63 5.41
CA PRO A 7 15.66 -14.15 5.52
C PRO A 7 16.69 -13.02 5.47
N ARG A 8 17.84 -13.23 6.13
CA ARG A 8 18.90 -12.23 6.28
C ARG A 8 19.39 -11.74 4.90
N GLN A 9 19.07 -10.50 4.57
CA GLN A 9 19.45 -9.81 3.34
C GLN A 9 19.84 -8.35 3.65
N PRO A 10 20.54 -7.65 2.75
CA PRO A 10 20.92 -6.26 2.96
C PRO A 10 19.69 -5.38 3.28
N PRO A 11 19.86 -4.32 4.07
CA PRO A 11 18.76 -3.42 4.40
C PRO A 11 18.19 -2.76 3.15
N PHE A 12 16.88 -2.52 3.15
CA PHE A 12 16.21 -1.84 2.05
C PHE A 12 16.48 -0.33 2.11
N THR A 13 16.61 0.26 0.92
CA THR A 13 16.51 1.70 0.71
C THR A 13 15.08 2.00 0.28
N ASN A 14 14.29 2.63 1.16
CA ASN A 14 12.91 3.04 0.88
C ASN A 14 12.88 4.52 0.49
N GLN A 15 12.00 4.86 -0.43
CA GLN A 15 11.70 6.23 -0.85
C GLN A 15 10.20 6.37 -1.08
N VAL A 16 9.66 7.56 -0.86
CA VAL A 16 8.30 7.94 -1.25
C VAL A 16 8.41 9.05 -2.29
N VAL A 17 7.58 8.98 -3.32
CA VAL A 17 7.52 9.99 -4.37
C VAL A 17 6.05 10.36 -4.61
N GLN A 18 5.80 11.65 -4.81
CA GLN A 18 4.54 12.12 -5.34
C GLN A 18 4.66 12.22 -6.86
N VAL A 19 3.62 11.80 -7.57
CA VAL A 19 3.59 11.78 -9.03
C VAL A 19 2.26 12.36 -9.49
N GLU A 20 2.33 13.28 -10.44
CA GLU A 20 1.17 13.74 -11.19
C GLU A 20 0.97 12.84 -12.41
N THR A 21 -0.27 12.39 -12.62
CA THR A 21 -0.59 11.46 -13.71
C THR A 21 -2.05 11.61 -14.12
N THR A 22 -2.34 11.33 -15.39
CA THR A 22 -3.69 11.22 -15.93
C THR A 22 -4.17 9.76 -15.98
N LEU A 23 -3.33 8.81 -15.58
CA LEU A 23 -3.66 7.39 -15.58
C LEU A 23 -4.56 7.01 -14.40
N ALA A 24 -5.67 6.33 -14.68
CA ALA A 24 -6.50 5.72 -13.65
C ALA A 24 -5.69 4.74 -12.75
N PRO A 25 -6.11 4.49 -11.49
CA PRO A 25 -5.32 3.71 -10.54
C PRO A 25 -4.85 2.34 -11.01
N LEU A 26 -5.71 1.58 -11.71
CA LEU A 26 -5.33 0.28 -12.26
C LEU A 26 -4.35 0.39 -13.44
N ALA A 27 -4.47 1.42 -14.27
CA ALA A 27 -3.53 1.68 -15.36
C ALA A 27 -2.17 2.15 -14.82
N LEU A 28 -2.17 2.95 -13.75
CA LEU A 28 -0.95 3.31 -13.02
C LEU A 28 -0.28 2.06 -12.42
N LEU A 29 -1.06 1.17 -11.78
CA LEU A 29 -0.54 -0.11 -11.27
C LEU A 29 0.12 -0.94 -12.38
N ASP A 30 -0.54 -1.05 -13.55
CA ASP A 30 0.03 -1.76 -14.71
C ASP A 30 1.35 -1.14 -15.17
N ARG A 31 1.43 0.19 -15.17
CA ARG A 31 2.64 0.93 -15.52
C ARG A 31 3.76 0.72 -14.51
N MET A 32 3.47 0.77 -13.21
CA MET A 32 4.44 0.51 -12.14
C MET A 32 5.00 -0.92 -12.23
N GLN A 33 4.12 -1.91 -12.40
CA GLN A 33 4.55 -3.30 -12.58
C GLN A 33 5.40 -3.49 -13.85
N ALA A 34 5.16 -2.71 -14.91
CA ALA A 34 6.01 -2.72 -16.10
C ALA A 34 7.41 -2.16 -15.83
N VAL A 35 7.52 -1.10 -15.04
CA VAL A 35 8.80 -0.53 -14.61
C VAL A 35 9.61 -1.55 -13.79
N GLU A 36 8.97 -2.20 -12.82
CA GLU A 36 9.63 -3.26 -12.04
C GLU A 36 10.15 -4.40 -12.92
N ARG A 37 9.33 -4.86 -13.89
CA ARG A 37 9.74 -5.92 -14.84
C ARG A 37 10.96 -5.48 -15.65
N ARG A 38 10.97 -4.24 -16.14
CA ARG A 38 12.09 -3.67 -16.91
C ARG A 38 13.37 -3.58 -16.08
N LEU A 39 13.26 -3.29 -14.78
CA LEU A 39 14.39 -3.19 -13.86
C LEU A 39 14.80 -4.54 -13.25
N GLY A 40 14.33 -5.65 -13.83
CA GLY A 40 14.84 -6.98 -13.51
C GLY A 40 14.05 -7.73 -12.44
N ARG A 41 12.80 -7.36 -12.17
CA ARG A 41 11.89 -8.21 -11.36
C ARG A 41 11.68 -9.56 -12.06
N ARG A 42 12.49 -10.55 -11.70
CA ARG A 42 12.32 -11.95 -12.09
C ARG A 42 11.29 -12.58 -11.16
N ARG A 43 10.33 -13.35 -11.70
CA ARG A 43 9.39 -14.13 -10.87
C ARG A 43 10.18 -15.22 -10.15
N HIS A 44 10.60 -14.95 -8.92
CA HIS A 44 11.24 -15.94 -8.08
C HIS A 44 10.19 -16.86 -7.46
N ARG A 45 10.47 -18.17 -7.46
CA ARG A 45 9.62 -19.18 -6.80
C ARG A 45 9.65 -19.08 -5.26
N ARG A 46 10.64 -18.37 -4.69
CA ARG A 46 10.75 -18.13 -3.24
C ARG A 46 10.00 -16.87 -2.82
N ARG A 47 9.10 -17.03 -1.85
CA ARG A 47 8.49 -15.91 -1.11
C ARG A 47 9.62 -15.09 -0.47
N TRP A 48 9.59 -13.77 -0.64
CA TRP A 48 10.58 -12.80 -0.11
C TRP A 48 11.99 -12.90 -0.71
N ALA A 49 12.12 -13.37 -1.96
CA ALA A 49 13.37 -13.22 -2.68
C ALA A 49 13.77 -11.73 -2.82
N PRO A 50 15.07 -11.39 -2.76
CA PRO A 50 15.56 -10.04 -2.99
C PRO A 50 15.02 -9.49 -4.33
N ARG A 51 14.59 -8.22 -4.32
CA ARG A 51 14.12 -7.53 -5.53
C ARG A 51 14.97 -6.28 -5.75
N THR A 52 15.28 -6.01 -7.01
CA THR A 52 15.96 -4.77 -7.42
C THR A 52 15.09 -3.54 -7.14
N LEU A 53 13.78 -3.66 -7.33
CA LEU A 53 12.79 -2.61 -7.07
C LEU A 53 11.43 -3.24 -6.73
N ASP A 54 10.72 -2.64 -5.79
CA ASP A 54 9.32 -2.93 -5.46
C ASP A 54 8.60 -1.58 -5.37
N LEU A 55 7.52 -1.41 -6.16
CA LEU A 55 6.74 -0.19 -6.24
C LEU A 55 5.33 -0.44 -5.67
N ASP A 56 5.04 0.20 -4.53
CA ASP A 56 3.73 0.16 -3.89
C ASP A 56 2.97 1.47 -4.15
N LEU A 57 1.71 1.38 -4.61
CA LEU A 57 0.83 2.55 -4.73
C LEU A 57 0.15 2.78 -3.38
N LEU A 58 0.58 3.82 -2.65
CA LEU A 58 0.16 4.08 -1.28
C LEU A 58 -1.22 4.74 -1.19
N THR A 59 -1.41 5.82 -1.93
CA THR A 59 -2.64 6.61 -2.00
C THR A 59 -2.82 7.12 -3.43
N TYR A 60 -4.05 7.49 -3.78
CA TYR A 60 -4.38 8.12 -5.07
C TYR A 60 -5.51 9.12 -4.82
N GLU A 61 -5.17 10.41 -4.73
CA GLU A 61 -6.13 11.48 -4.41
C GLU A 61 -7.07 11.08 -3.23
N ALA A 62 -8.39 11.28 -3.38
CA ALA A 62 -9.42 10.83 -2.44
C ALA A 62 -9.99 9.43 -2.76
N CYS A 63 -9.30 8.65 -3.60
CA CYS A 63 -9.79 7.35 -4.07
C CYS A 63 -9.74 6.29 -2.97
N THR A 64 -10.90 5.67 -2.70
CA THR A 64 -10.99 4.40 -1.98
C THR A 64 -11.32 3.30 -2.97
N LEU A 65 -10.47 2.28 -3.07
CA LEU A 65 -10.62 1.20 -4.02
C LEU A 65 -10.44 -0.15 -3.33
N ARG A 66 -11.37 -1.08 -3.56
CA ARG A 66 -11.23 -2.50 -3.22
C ARG A 66 -11.36 -3.31 -4.49
N HIS A 67 -10.22 -3.67 -5.06
CA HIS A 67 -10.14 -4.48 -6.27
C HIS A 67 -9.22 -5.69 -5.99
N PRO A 68 -9.45 -6.87 -6.59
CA PRO A 68 -8.59 -8.05 -6.38
C PRO A 68 -7.10 -7.81 -6.64
N ARG A 69 -6.79 -6.83 -7.49
CA ARG A 69 -5.41 -6.43 -7.85
C ARG A 69 -4.88 -5.22 -7.08
N LEU A 70 -5.75 -4.43 -6.45
CA LEU A 70 -5.38 -3.13 -5.87
C LEU A 70 -6.32 -2.73 -4.74
N VAL A 71 -5.75 -2.38 -3.60
CA VAL A 71 -6.49 -1.82 -2.46
C VAL A 71 -5.92 -0.45 -2.15
N LEU A 72 -6.78 0.58 -2.12
CA LEU A 72 -6.45 1.97 -1.79
C LEU A 72 -7.40 2.50 -0.71
N PRO A 73 -6.90 3.25 0.30
CA PRO A 73 -5.48 3.44 0.64
C PRO A 73 -4.76 2.11 0.93
N HIS A 74 -3.45 2.07 0.69
CA HIS A 74 -2.70 0.83 0.81
C HIS A 74 -2.72 0.32 2.27
N PRO A 75 -3.06 -0.97 2.52
CA PRO A 75 -3.19 -1.50 3.88
C PRO A 75 -1.86 -1.51 4.66
N GLY A 76 -0.73 -1.41 3.96
CA GLY A 76 0.61 -1.32 4.55
C GLY A 76 1.03 0.10 4.95
N LEU A 77 0.13 1.09 4.95
CA LEU A 77 0.45 2.48 5.33
C LEU A 77 1.00 2.59 6.77
N GLU A 78 0.58 1.71 7.68
CA GLU A 78 1.01 1.70 9.09
C GLU A 78 2.49 1.29 9.31
N ARG A 79 3.23 0.93 8.26
CA ARG A 79 4.63 0.49 8.39
C ARG A 79 5.49 1.63 8.94
N ALA A 80 6.27 1.33 9.98
CA ALA A 80 7.04 2.32 10.73
C ALA A 80 8.00 3.17 9.86
N TYR A 81 8.57 2.59 8.79
CA TYR A 81 9.47 3.29 7.89
C TYR A 81 8.78 4.25 6.92
N LEU A 82 7.45 4.16 6.73
CA LEU A 82 6.69 5.06 5.86
C LEU A 82 6.35 6.38 6.54
N ALA A 83 6.10 6.38 7.86
CA ALA A 83 5.75 7.58 8.60
C ALA A 83 6.71 8.76 8.36
N PRO A 84 8.04 8.63 8.56
CA PRO A 84 8.96 9.74 8.29
C PRO A 84 9.08 10.10 6.81
N LEU A 85 8.79 9.17 5.89
CA LEU A 85 8.83 9.44 4.44
C LEU A 85 7.59 10.21 3.96
N LEU A 86 6.41 9.90 4.51
CA LEU A 86 5.18 10.61 4.21
C LEU A 86 5.21 12.04 4.75
N GLU A 87 5.71 12.21 5.98
CA GLU A 87 5.92 13.52 6.60
C GLU A 87 6.86 14.39 5.76
N ALA A 88 7.96 13.83 5.26
CA ALA A 88 8.88 14.52 4.37
C ALA A 88 8.25 14.94 3.02
N CYS A 89 7.18 14.27 2.58
CA CYS A 89 6.39 14.64 1.40
C CYS A 89 5.23 15.58 1.71
N GLY A 90 5.09 16.08 2.95
CA GLY A 90 3.96 16.91 3.36
C GLY A 90 2.63 16.16 3.40
N LEU A 91 2.65 14.82 3.41
CA LEU A 91 1.47 13.98 3.49
C LEU A 91 1.21 13.59 4.96
N PRO A 92 -0.06 13.52 5.39
CA PRO A 92 -0.36 13.07 6.74
C PRO A 92 0.12 11.64 6.92
N ALA A 93 0.94 11.41 7.95
CA ALA A 93 1.24 10.06 8.38
C ALA A 93 -0.08 9.40 8.85
N PRO A 94 -0.35 8.13 8.48
CA PRO A 94 -1.50 7.42 9.01
C PRO A 94 -1.39 7.42 10.53
N ALA A 95 -2.47 7.82 11.21
CA ALA A 95 -2.52 7.82 12.66
C ALA A 95 -2.10 6.42 13.16
N ARG A 96 -1.09 6.36 14.02
CA ARG A 96 -0.70 5.11 14.69
C ARG A 96 -1.82 4.75 15.67
N ASP A 97 -2.90 4.15 15.17
CA ASP A 97 -3.94 3.64 16.03
C ASP A 97 -3.40 2.41 16.76
N HIS A 98 -3.03 2.60 18.02
CA HIS A 98 -2.63 1.51 18.91
C HIS A 98 -3.83 0.66 19.36
N ARG A 99 -5.06 0.95 18.90
CA ARG A 99 -6.26 0.19 19.24
C ARG A 99 -6.65 -0.78 18.13
N ARG A 100 -5.86 -1.84 17.98
CA ARG A 100 -6.38 -3.07 17.36
C ARG A 100 -7.43 -3.67 18.32
N GLY A 101 -8.72 -3.48 18.03
CA GLY A 101 -9.78 -4.22 18.73
C GLY A 101 -11.12 -3.50 18.89
N SER A 102 -11.85 -3.24 17.79
CA SER A 102 -13.27 -3.59 17.75
C SER A 102 -13.71 -3.64 16.29
N VAL A 103 -14.26 -4.77 15.90
CA VAL A 103 -15.08 -4.88 14.69
C VAL A 103 -16.42 -4.25 15.08
N PRO A 104 -16.92 -3.18 14.43
CA PRO A 104 -18.30 -2.78 14.65
C PRO A 104 -19.18 -3.90 14.09
N GLY A 105 -19.95 -4.51 14.98
CA GLY A 105 -20.84 -5.61 14.65
C GLY A 105 -21.83 -5.22 13.54
N SER A 106 -21.95 -6.14 12.58
CA SER A 106 -23.13 -6.45 11.78
C SER A 106 -24.27 -5.44 11.81
N LEU A 107 -24.39 -4.65 10.74
CA LEU A 107 -25.64 -3.98 10.38
C LEU A 107 -26.66 -5.09 10.03
N ALA A 108 -27.63 -5.34 10.91
CA ALA A 108 -28.79 -6.17 10.58
C ALA A 108 -29.77 -5.38 9.70
N PRO A 109 -30.47 -6.02 8.75
CA PRO A 109 -31.38 -5.34 7.83
C PRO A 109 -32.77 -5.12 8.43
N HIS A 110 -33.40 -4.06 7.93
CA HIS A 110 -34.81 -3.65 7.96
C HIS A 110 -35.86 -4.67 8.43
N GLY A 111 -36.78 -4.19 9.30
CA GLY A 111 -38.07 -4.86 9.51
C GLY A 111 -39.06 -4.03 10.35
N GLY A 112 -40.03 -3.40 9.67
CA GLY A 112 -41.36 -3.18 10.22
C GLY A 112 -41.65 -1.84 10.89
N ARG A 113 -42.10 -0.86 10.09
CA ARG A 113 -43.10 0.09 10.57
C ARG A 113 -44.00 0.55 9.41
N GLN A 114 -45.22 0.03 9.40
CA GLN A 114 -46.38 0.65 8.79
C GLN A 114 -47.58 0.42 9.72
N PRO A 115 -48.60 1.29 9.64
CA PRO A 115 -49.24 1.94 10.79
C PRO A 115 -50.24 1.10 11.57
#